data_AF-A0A3L7C146-F1
#
_entry.id   AF-A0A3L7C146-F1
#
_cell.length_a   1.000
_cell.length_b   1.000
_cell.length_c   1.000
_cell.angle_alpha   90.00
_cell.angle_beta   90.00
_cell.angle_gamma   90.00
#
_symmetry.space_group_name_H-M   'P 1'
#
loop_
_entity.id
_entity.type
_entity.pdbx_description
1 polymer ?
#
loop_
_entity_poly.entity_id
_entity_poly.type
_entity_poly.pdbx_seq_one_letter_code
_entity_poly.pdbx_strand_id
1 'polypeptide(L)'
;RRARSRIAGAAAGTLRSASEHGVAGRAVGQRALRDALLDHVAVLVTPDDPPGPPVEVPQRLVQGLIRMGFLGPADGPAGAPAEAAVQVRVAGRWVGLVGPYGAAWLQKATDLAVTPLATRPNG
;
A
#
# COMPACT_ATOMS: atom_id res chain seq x y z
N ARG A 1 -17.78 -3.88 -18.16
CA ARG A 1 -16.39 -4.40 -18.33
C ARG A 1 -15.46 -3.50 -19.17
N ARG A 2 -15.88 -2.93 -20.32
CA ARG A 2 -14.99 -2.14 -21.21
C ARG A 2 -14.36 -0.88 -20.57
N ALA A 3 -15.07 -0.18 -19.70
CA ALA A 3 -14.53 1.01 -19.02
C ALA A 3 -13.31 0.72 -18.12
N ARG A 4 -13.37 -0.33 -17.30
CA ARG A 4 -12.26 -0.76 -16.42
C ARG A 4 -11.00 -1.10 -17.22
N SER A 5 -11.16 -1.78 -18.37
CA SER A 5 -10.02 -2.12 -19.24
C SER A 5 -9.36 -0.87 -19.83
N ARG A 6 -10.15 0.16 -20.19
CA ARG A 6 -9.61 1.43 -20.69
C ARG A 6 -8.85 2.20 -19.61
N ILE A 7 -9.39 2.26 -18.40
CA ILE A 7 -8.72 2.91 -17.26
C ILE A 7 -7.40 2.20 -16.94
N ALA A 8 -7.41 0.86 -16.90
CA ALA A 8 -6.20 0.08 -16.67
C ALA A 8 -5.14 0.31 -17.77
N GLY A 9 -5.57 0.35 -19.04
CA GLY A 9 -4.68 0.64 -20.16
C GLY A 9 -4.08 2.05 -20.10
N ALA A 10 -4.90 3.06 -19.81
CA ALA A 10 -4.44 4.44 -19.66
C ALA A 10 -3.44 4.57 -18.50
N ALA A 11 -3.74 3.98 -17.34
CA ALA A 11 -2.83 3.99 -16.19
C ALA A 11 -1.50 3.30 -16.51
N ALA A 12 -1.54 2.14 -17.18
CA ALA A 12 -0.33 1.44 -17.61
C ALA A 12 0.50 2.26 -18.61
N GLY A 13 -0.17 2.98 -19.52
CA GLY A 13 0.47 3.93 -20.43
C GLY A 13 1.17 5.06 -19.68
N THR A 14 0.51 5.68 -18.71
CA THR A 14 1.09 6.73 -17.86
C THR A 14 2.31 6.23 -17.09
N LEU A 15 2.25 5.03 -16.52
CA LEU A 15 3.40 4.45 -15.80
C LEU A 15 4.59 4.21 -16.72
N ARG A 16 4.34 3.67 -17.92
CA ARG A 16 5.40 3.48 -18.92
C ARG A 16 6.01 4.81 -19.37
N SER A 17 5.19 5.83 -19.60
CA SER A 17 5.66 7.17 -19.94
C SER A 17 6.51 7.78 -18.83
N ALA A 18 6.07 7.68 -17.57
CA ALA A 18 6.83 8.15 -16.41
C ALA A 18 8.15 7.39 -16.24
N SER A 19 8.14 6.10 -16.53
CA SER A 19 9.30 5.22 -16.52
C SER A 19 10.35 5.59 -17.56
N GLU A 20 9.93 5.94 -18.78
CA GLU A 20 10.81 6.23 -19.91
C GLU A 20 11.25 7.69 -19.94
N HIS A 21 10.37 8.64 -19.59
CA HIS A 21 10.59 10.07 -19.76
C HIS A 21 10.73 10.84 -18.44
N GLY A 22 10.59 10.16 -17.30
CA GLY A 22 10.59 10.80 -15.99
C GLY A 22 9.26 11.46 -15.60
N VAL A 23 9.24 12.10 -14.43
CA VAL A 23 8.06 12.76 -13.85
C VAL A 23 8.38 14.23 -13.62
N ALA A 24 7.53 15.13 -14.12
CA ALA A 24 7.71 16.58 -14.00
C ALA A 24 9.12 17.07 -14.43
N GLY A 25 9.63 16.53 -15.54
CA GLY A 25 10.95 16.88 -16.08
C GLY A 25 12.15 16.29 -15.34
N ARG A 26 11.92 15.42 -14.34
CA ARG A 26 12.98 14.74 -13.58
C ARG A 26 13.00 13.25 -13.90
N ALA A 27 14.18 12.72 -14.22
CA ALA A 27 14.37 11.28 -14.35
C ALA A 27 14.07 10.58 -13.02
N VAL A 28 13.22 9.57 -13.05
CA VAL A 28 12.89 8.73 -11.88
C VAL A 28 13.23 7.29 -12.23
N GLY A 29 14.06 6.65 -11.41
CA GLY A 29 14.39 5.24 -11.63
C GLY A 29 13.16 4.33 -11.46
N GLN A 30 13.11 3.21 -12.20
CA GLN A 30 12.01 2.24 -12.13
C GLN A 30 11.68 1.80 -10.70
N ARG A 31 12.72 1.59 -9.90
CA ARG A 31 12.58 1.23 -8.48
C ARG A 31 11.89 2.31 -7.68
N ALA A 32 12.34 3.57 -7.80
CA ALA A 32 11.75 4.69 -7.08
C ALA A 32 10.28 4.90 -7.47
N LEU A 33 9.95 4.80 -8.77
CA LEU A 33 8.58 4.88 -9.25
C LEU A 33 7.71 3.74 -8.69
N ARG A 34 8.21 2.50 -8.73
CA ARG A 34 7.51 1.34 -8.17
C ARG A 34 7.30 1.49 -6.67
N ASP A 35 8.32 1.88 -5.93
CA ASP A 35 8.25 2.01 -4.47
C ASP A 35 7.24 3.09 -4.09
N ALA A 36 7.23 4.23 -4.81
CA ALA A 36 6.22 5.29 -4.63
C ALA A 36 4.78 4.80 -4.89
N LEU A 37 4.55 3.99 -5.93
CA LEU A 37 3.22 3.39 -6.18
C LEU A 37 2.83 2.40 -5.10
N LEU A 38 3.79 1.65 -4.56
CA LEU A 38 3.56 0.70 -3.48
C LEU A 38 3.33 1.41 -2.14
N ASP A 39 3.89 2.60 -1.93
CA ASP A 39 3.66 3.44 -0.76
C ASP A 39 2.41 4.34 -0.88
N HIS A 40 1.84 4.48 -2.08
CA HIS A 40 0.62 5.25 -2.29
C HIS A 40 -0.52 4.78 -1.38
N VAL A 41 -1.18 5.72 -0.72
CA VAL A 41 -2.36 5.47 0.12
C VAL A 41 -3.53 5.05 -0.78
N ALA A 42 -3.81 3.76 -0.82
CA ALA A 42 -4.87 3.19 -1.65
C ALA A 42 -6.25 3.33 -0.99
N VAL A 43 -6.29 3.26 0.34
CA VAL A 43 -7.52 3.40 1.14
C VAL A 43 -7.23 4.27 2.35
N LEU A 44 -8.15 5.19 2.65
CA LEU A 44 -8.17 5.99 3.86
C LEU A 44 -9.39 5.55 4.68
N VAL A 45 -9.16 5.06 5.89
CA VAL A 45 -10.24 4.57 6.77
C VAL A 45 -10.42 5.53 7.93
N THR A 46 -11.60 6.12 8.03
CA THR A 46 -12.00 6.90 9.20
C THR A 46 -12.62 5.93 10.21
N PRO A 47 -12.03 5.71 11.40
CA PRO A 47 -12.64 4.87 12.41
C PRO A 47 -13.86 5.56 13.00
N ASP A 48 -14.96 4.82 13.12
CA ASP A 48 -16.25 5.36 13.57
C ASP A 48 -16.43 5.26 15.10
N ASP A 49 -15.82 4.26 15.78
CA ASP A 49 -15.94 4.07 17.23
C ASP A 49 -14.72 3.32 17.87
N PRO A 50 -13.99 3.92 18.83
CA PRO A 50 -14.02 5.36 19.12
C PRO A 50 -13.51 6.15 17.90
N PRO A 51 -14.05 7.35 17.66
CA PRO A 51 -13.57 8.20 16.57
C PRO A 51 -12.10 8.55 16.78
N GLY A 52 -11.35 8.53 15.68
CA GLY A 52 -9.90 8.70 15.69
C GLY A 52 -9.36 9.25 14.37
N PRO A 53 -8.04 9.53 14.30
CA PRO A 53 -7.44 10.02 13.06
C PRO A 53 -7.58 8.99 11.93
N PRO A 54 -7.77 9.45 10.68
CA PRO A 54 -7.84 8.55 9.53
C PRO A 54 -6.61 7.64 9.43
N VAL A 55 -6.85 6.36 9.18
CA VAL A 55 -5.82 5.34 8.99
C VAL A 55 -5.55 5.17 7.50
N GLU A 56 -4.37 5.58 7.09
CA GLU A 56 -3.86 5.35 5.73
C GLU A 56 -3.46 3.89 5.55
N VAL A 57 -3.94 3.28 4.48
CA VAL A 57 -3.61 1.91 4.06
C VAL A 57 -2.84 1.99 2.74
N PRO A 58 -1.51 1.76 2.77
CA PRO A 58 -0.70 1.77 1.56
C PRO A 58 -1.03 0.62 0.62
N GLN A 59 -0.85 0.85 -0.68
CA GLN A 59 -1.12 -0.12 -1.74
C GLN A 59 -0.34 -1.43 -1.57
N ARG A 60 0.88 -1.39 -1.03
CA ARG A 60 1.66 -2.60 -0.72
C ARG A 60 0.98 -3.50 0.30
N LEU A 61 0.27 -2.93 1.28
CA LEU A 61 -0.41 -3.71 2.31
C LEU A 61 -1.62 -4.43 1.70
N VAL A 62 -2.36 -3.74 0.84
CA VAL A 62 -3.46 -4.32 0.05
C VAL A 62 -2.95 -5.44 -0.85
N GLN A 63 -1.84 -5.20 -1.56
CA GLN A 63 -1.24 -6.22 -2.42
C GLN A 63 -0.76 -7.43 -1.63
N GLY A 64 -0.14 -7.24 -0.47
CA GLY A 64 0.27 -8.32 0.41
C GLY A 64 -0.90 -9.22 0.80
N LEU A 65 -2.00 -8.63 1.26
CA LEU A 65 -3.22 -9.36 1.64
C LEU A 65 -3.77 -10.20 0.48
N ILE A 66 -3.87 -9.61 -0.72
CA ILE A 66 -4.39 -10.28 -1.93
C ILE A 66 -3.45 -11.39 -2.39
N ARG A 67 -2.15 -11.11 -2.45
CA ARG A 67 -1.13 -12.05 -2.95
C ARG A 67 -1.01 -13.28 -2.06
N MET A 68 -1.24 -13.11 -0.75
CA MET A 68 -1.29 -14.20 0.22
C MET A 68 -2.60 -14.99 0.19
N GLY A 69 -3.62 -14.53 -0.55
CA GLY A 69 -4.91 -15.21 -0.66
C GLY A 69 -5.80 -15.05 0.58
N PHE A 70 -5.52 -14.10 1.48
CA PHE A 70 -6.23 -13.97 2.75
C PHE A 70 -7.66 -13.44 2.65
N LEU A 71 -8.07 -12.97 1.47
CA LEU A 71 -9.45 -12.58 1.17
C LEU A 71 -10.37 -13.79 0.92
N GLY A 72 -9.81 -14.93 0.52
CA GLY A 72 -10.59 -16.06 0.04
C GLY A 72 -11.12 -15.90 -1.39
N PRO A 73 -12.03 -16.80 -1.81
CA PRO A 73 -12.65 -16.73 -3.14
C PRO A 73 -13.43 -15.42 -3.33
N ALA A 74 -13.35 -14.84 -4.52
CA ALA A 74 -13.96 -13.54 -4.85
C ALA A 74 -15.49 -13.54 -4.72
N ASP A 75 -16.11 -14.70 -4.92
CA ASP A 75 -17.50 -14.98 -4.65
C ASP A 75 -17.58 -15.66 -3.28
N GLY A 76 -17.40 -14.90 -2.19
CA GLY A 76 -17.62 -15.42 -0.84
C GLY A 76 -19.01 -16.07 -0.73
N PRO A 77 -19.25 -16.96 0.24
CA PRO A 77 -20.56 -17.61 0.38
C PRO A 77 -21.65 -16.53 0.45
N ALA A 78 -22.64 -16.63 -0.44
CA ALA A 78 -23.73 -15.67 -0.53
C ALA A 78 -24.40 -15.53 0.85
N GLY A 79 -24.28 -14.35 1.47
CA GLY A 79 -24.80 -14.08 2.81
C GLY A 79 -23.79 -14.15 3.96
N ALA A 80 -22.47 -14.14 3.69
CA ALA A 80 -21.47 -13.99 4.75
C ALA A 80 -21.73 -12.68 5.54
N PRO A 81 -21.74 -12.73 6.89
CA PRO A 81 -21.96 -11.55 7.72
C PRO A 81 -20.90 -10.47 7.43
N ALA A 82 -21.20 -9.20 7.70
CA ALA A 82 -20.26 -8.09 7.50
C ALA A 82 -18.91 -8.29 8.21
N GLU A 83 -18.84 -9.20 9.18
CA GLU A 83 -17.63 -9.67 9.87
C GLU A 83 -16.66 -10.46 8.96
N ALA A 84 -17.12 -10.96 7.80
CA ALA A 84 -16.28 -11.54 6.75
C ALA A 84 -15.60 -10.47 5.86
N ALA A 85 -15.85 -9.18 6.12
CA ALA A 85 -15.16 -8.09 5.46
C ALA A 85 -13.74 -7.89 6.01
N VAL A 86 -12.86 -7.30 5.20
CA VAL A 86 -11.50 -6.94 5.61
C VAL A 86 -11.57 -5.87 6.70
N GLN A 87 -10.92 -6.11 7.84
CA GLN A 87 -10.84 -5.17 8.94
C GLN A 87 -9.47 -4.47 8.96
N VAL A 88 -9.46 -3.17 9.23
CA VAL A 88 -8.23 -2.43 9.50
C VAL A 88 -7.93 -2.49 10.99
N ARG A 89 -6.69 -2.86 11.34
CA ARG A 89 -6.20 -2.90 12.71
C ARG A 89 -4.95 -2.05 12.85
N VAL A 90 -4.82 -1.38 13.99
CA VAL A 90 -3.64 -0.56 14.32
C VAL A 90 -3.07 -1.05 15.64
N ALA A 91 -1.74 -1.25 15.68
CA ALA A 91 -1.02 -1.65 16.88
C ALA A 91 0.29 -0.86 16.98
N GLY A 92 0.29 0.21 17.77
CA GLY A 92 1.40 1.17 17.80
C GLY A 92 1.68 1.72 16.41
N ARG A 93 2.87 1.45 15.87
CA ARG A 93 3.32 1.89 14.53
C ARG A 93 2.93 0.95 13.39
N TRP A 94 2.19 -0.12 13.67
CA TRP A 94 1.80 -1.12 12.70
C TRP A 94 0.37 -0.89 12.23
N VAL A 95 0.17 -0.94 10.92
CA VAL A 95 -1.16 -1.00 10.29
C VAL A 95 -1.34 -2.39 9.70
N GLY A 96 -2.44 -3.03 10.01
CA GLY A 96 -2.79 -4.37 9.58
C GLY A 96 -4.09 -4.39 8.79
N LEU A 97 -4.15 -5.23 7.77
CA LEU A 97 -5.39 -5.67 7.15
C LEU A 97 -5.64 -7.11 7.55
N VAL A 98 -6.79 -7.36 8.16
CA VAL A 98 -7.22 -8.70 8.59
C VAL A 98 -8.33 -9.14 7.64
N GLY A 99 -8.02 -10.13 6.80
CA GLY A 99 -9.01 -10.82 5.98
C GLY A 99 -9.51 -12.10 6.66
N PRO A 100 -10.50 -12.78 6.07
CA PRO A 100 -11.10 -13.98 6.66
C PRO A 100 -10.10 -15.13 6.93
N TYR A 101 -9.03 -15.22 6.14
CA TYR A 101 -8.07 -16.33 6.19
C TYR A 101 -6.68 -15.94 6.70
N GLY A 102 -6.49 -14.68 7.13
CA GLY A 102 -5.20 -14.23 7.64
C GLY A 102 -5.04 -12.71 7.67
N ALA A 103 -3.89 -12.26 8.14
CA ALA A 103 -3.59 -10.84 8.28
C ALA A 103 -2.27 -10.47 7.61
N ALA A 104 -2.24 -9.32 6.96
CA ALA A 104 -1.02 -8.67 6.50
C ALA A 104 -0.74 -7.46 7.40
N TRP A 105 0.53 -7.24 7.75
CA TRP A 105 0.96 -6.14 8.61
C TRP A 105 2.07 -5.35 7.92
N LEU A 106 1.98 -4.02 8.03
CA LEU A 106 2.99 -3.09 7.57
C LEU A 106 3.34 -2.14 8.70
N GLN A 107 4.63 -2.04 9.00
CA GLN A 107 5.13 -0.99 9.88
C GLN A 107 5.18 0.31 9.08
N LYS A 108 4.56 1.39 9.57
CA LYS A 108 4.77 2.71 8.94
C LYS A 108 6.26 3.03 9.04
N ALA A 109 6.87 3.34 7.89
CA ALA A 109 8.27 3.75 7.85
C ALA A 109 8.38 5.10 8.56
N THR A 110 9.20 5.17 9.61
CA THR A 110 9.74 6.43 10.09
C THR A 110 10.91 6.83 9.21
N ASP A 111 11.13 8.14 9.03
CA ASP A 111 12.37 8.64 8.46
C ASP A 111 13.54 7.92 9.15
N LEU A 112 14.35 7.24 8.33
CA LEU A 112 15.52 6.55 8.81
C LEU A 112 16.52 7.64 9.21
N ALA A 113 16.62 7.96 10.49
CA ALA A 113 17.67 8.79 11.02
C ALA A 113 19.00 8.02 10.90
N VAL A 114 19.68 8.19 9.76
CA VAL A 114 21.04 7.68 9.57
C VAL A 114 21.98 8.66 10.24
N THR A 115 22.52 8.30 11.40
CA THR A 115 23.63 9.03 12.01
C THR A 115 24.90 8.74 11.21
N PRO A 116 25.51 9.72 10.52
CA PRO A 116 26.76 9.50 9.82
C PRO A 116 27.86 9.14 10.83
N LEU A 117 28.54 8.02 10.61
CA LEU A 117 29.77 7.70 11.34
C LEU A 117 30.80 8.78 10.98
N ALA A 118 31.19 9.61 11.94
CA ALA A 118 32.25 10.59 11.77
C ALA A 118 33.53 9.87 11.31
N THR A 119 34.02 10.20 10.13
CA THR A 119 35.30 9.72 9.60
C THR A 119 36.40 10.20 10.53
N ARG A 120 36.99 9.29 11.30
CA ARG A 120 38.22 9.56 12.07
C ARG A 120 39.38 9.66 11.07
N PRO A 121 40.09 10.78 10.96
CA PRO A 121 41.31 10.83 10.17
C PRO A 121 42.35 9.93 10.86
N ASN A 122 42.91 8.99 10.11
CA ASN A 122 44.09 8.25 10.55
C ASN A 122 45.25 9.25 10.54
N GLY A 123 45.74 9.59 11.74
CA GLY A 123 47.00 10.29 11.92
C GLY A 123 48.20 9.37 11.70
#